data_AF-A0A922VEW8-F1
#
_entry.id   AF-A0A922VEW8-F1
#
_cell.length_a   1.000
_cell.length_b   1.000
_cell.length_c   1.000
_cell.angle_alpha   90.00
_cell.angle_beta   90.00
_cell.angle_gamma   90.00
#
_symmetry.space_group_name_H-M   'P 1'
#
loop_
_entity.id
_entity.type
_entity.pdbx_description
1 polymer ?
#
loop_
_entity_poly.entity_id
_entity_poly.type
_entity_poly.pdbx_seq_one_letter_code
_entity_poly.pdbx_strand_id
1 'polypeptide(L)'
;MTRDAVVEAARLSIARGSKSFAAASTLFAKPVRERAWLLYSWCRACDDLADGQDHGHGMTVVADPEARLERLRTLTDRALAGEATGEAPFEALRI
;
A
#
# COMPACT_ATOMS: atom_id res chain seq x y z
N MET A 1 -2.67 -8.35 -12.14
CA MET A 1 -3.77 -7.37 -11.99
C MET A 1 -3.63 -6.31 -13.07
N THR A 2 -4.73 -5.73 -13.55
CA THR A 2 -4.66 -4.58 -14.47
C THR A 2 -4.29 -3.31 -13.71
N ARG A 3 -3.71 -2.31 -14.38
CA ARG A 3 -3.38 -1.02 -13.75
C ARG A 3 -4.60 -0.39 -13.09
N ASP A 4 -5.74 -0.35 -13.78
CA ASP A 4 -6.97 0.25 -13.27
C ASP A 4 -7.47 -0.44 -11.99
N ALA A 5 -7.38 -1.78 -11.92
CA ALA A 5 -7.78 -2.53 -10.73
C ALA A 5 -6.88 -2.21 -9.52
N VAL A 6 -5.56 -2.05 -9.74
CA VAL A 6 -4.61 -1.69 -8.67
C VAL A 6 -4.83 -0.24 -8.22
N VAL A 7 -5.04 0.69 -9.17
CA VAL A 7 -5.36 2.10 -8.85
C VAL A 7 -6.66 2.21 -8.06
N GLU A 8 -7.69 1.45 -8.42
CA GLU A 8 -8.97 1.46 -7.68
C GLU A 8 -8.80 0.87 -6.28
N ALA A 9 -8.08 -0.24 -6.13
CA ALA A 9 -7.76 -0.80 -4.81
C ALA A 9 -6.99 0.21 -3.93
N ALA A 10 -6.03 0.94 -4.52
CA ALA A 10 -5.27 1.97 -3.83
C ALA A 10 -6.14 3.18 -3.42
N ARG A 11 -7.08 3.59 -4.30
CA ARG A 11 -8.06 4.63 -4.01
C ARG A 11 -8.97 4.26 -2.82
N LEU A 12 -9.41 3.00 -2.76
CA LEU A 12 -10.20 2.50 -1.63
C LEU A 12 -9.38 2.46 -0.34
N SER A 13 -8.11 2.04 -0.43
CA SER A 13 -7.18 2.00 0.72
C SER A 13 -6.96 3.38 1.35
N ILE A 14 -6.66 4.40 0.54
CA ILE A 14 -6.47 5.77 1.06
C ILE A 14 -7.77 6.37 1.63
N ALA A 15 -8.91 6.12 0.99
CA ALA A 15 -10.20 6.59 1.47
C ALA A 15 -10.56 6.01 2.85
N ARG A 16 -10.22 4.73 3.10
CA ARG A 16 -10.45 4.07 4.40
C ARG A 16 -9.39 4.46 5.44
N GLY A 17 -8.12 4.45 5.06
CA GLY A 17 -7.01 4.56 6.02
C GLY A 17 -6.59 5.98 6.39
N SER A 18 -6.92 7.02 5.60
CA SER A 18 -6.58 8.40 5.94
C SER A 18 -7.49 9.43 5.25
N LYS A 19 -8.43 10.00 6.02
CA LYS A 19 -9.30 11.08 5.55
C LYS A 19 -8.51 12.30 5.08
N SER A 20 -7.44 12.65 5.80
CA SER A 20 -6.60 13.83 5.48
C SER A 20 -5.83 13.65 4.18
N PHE A 21 -5.17 12.51 3.97
CA PHE A 21 -4.45 12.27 2.71
C PHE A 21 -5.40 12.04 1.53
N ALA A 22 -6.54 11.39 1.75
CA ALA A 22 -7.56 11.27 0.71
C ALA A 22 -8.03 12.66 0.25
N ALA A 23 -8.35 13.57 1.18
CA ALA A 23 -8.74 14.94 0.87
C ALA A 23 -7.61 15.72 0.17
N ALA A 24 -6.39 15.70 0.73
CA ALA A 24 -5.24 16.42 0.16
C ALA A 24 -4.89 15.92 -1.25
N SER A 25 -5.05 14.63 -1.53
CA SER A 25 -4.77 14.05 -2.85
C SER A 25 -5.61 14.69 -3.96
N THR A 26 -6.79 15.25 -3.64
CA THR A 26 -7.67 15.89 -4.62
C THR A 26 -7.09 17.18 -5.21
N LEU A 27 -6.09 17.78 -4.56
CA LEU A 27 -5.35 18.94 -5.06
C LEU A 27 -4.48 18.62 -6.28
N PHE A 28 -4.11 17.34 -6.46
CA PHE A 28 -3.32 16.91 -7.62
C PHE A 28 -4.20 16.65 -8.84
N ALA A 29 -3.64 16.88 -10.04
CA ALA A 29 -4.22 16.38 -11.29
C ALA A 29 -4.30 14.84 -11.30
N LYS A 30 -5.24 14.27 -12.07
CA LYS A 30 -5.56 12.83 -12.06
C LYS A 30 -4.32 11.92 -12.10
N PRO A 31 -3.32 12.10 -13.00
CA PRO A 31 -2.18 11.18 -13.07
C PRO A 31 -1.31 11.18 -11.79
N VAL A 32 -1.11 12.35 -11.19
CA VAL A 32 -0.31 12.49 -9.95
C VAL A 32 -1.10 11.98 -8.75
N ARG A 33 -2.41 12.25 -8.72
CA ARG A 33 -3.30 11.78 -7.68
C ARG A 33 -3.35 10.24 -7.60
N GLU A 34 -3.44 9.56 -8.75
CA GLU A 34 -3.39 8.09 -8.80
C GLU A 34 -2.06 7.55 -8.25
N ARG A 35 -0.93 8.17 -8.61
CA ARG A 35 0.40 7.79 -8.08
C ARG A 35 0.48 7.98 -6.57
N ALA A 36 -0.11 9.05 -6.04
CA ALA A 36 -0.17 9.28 -4.60
C ALA A 36 -0.99 8.19 -3.89
N TRP A 37 -2.11 7.75 -4.49
CA TRP A 37 -2.90 6.62 -3.96
C TRP A 37 -2.08 5.32 -3.95
N LEU A 38 -1.40 5.01 -5.05
CA LEU A 38 -0.55 3.82 -5.18
C LEU A 38 0.54 3.80 -4.10
N LEU A 39 1.30 4.89 -3.96
CA LEU A 39 2.33 5.02 -2.93
C LEU A 39 1.74 4.89 -1.52
N TYR A 40 0.64 5.57 -1.24
CA TYR A 40 -0.04 5.47 0.05
C TYR A 40 -0.44 4.03 0.36
N SER A 41 -0.98 3.30 -0.63
CA SER A 41 -1.47 1.94 -0.42
C SER A 41 -0.35 0.98 -0.02
N TRP A 42 0.84 1.13 -0.62
CA TRP A 42 2.04 0.40 -0.20
C TRP A 42 2.45 0.78 1.22
N CYS A 43 2.59 2.07 1.52
CA CYS A 43 2.98 2.52 2.88
C CYS A 43 2.03 1.97 3.95
N ARG A 44 0.71 2.03 3.69
CA ARG A 44 -0.31 1.52 4.62
C ARG A 44 -0.16 0.03 4.85
N ALA A 45 0.07 -0.76 3.80
CA ALA A 45 0.28 -2.20 3.96
C ALA A 45 1.56 -2.51 4.76
N CYS A 46 2.62 -1.73 4.56
CA CYS A 46 3.84 -1.85 5.35
C CYS A 46 3.58 -1.56 6.84
N ASP A 47 2.89 -0.46 7.16
CA ASP A 47 2.52 -0.10 8.54
C ASP A 47 1.63 -1.18 9.17
N ASP A 48 0.59 -1.62 8.46
CA ASP A 48 -0.35 -2.63 8.95
C ASP A 48 0.36 -3.96 9.29
N LEU A 49 1.31 -4.37 8.45
CA LEU A 49 2.12 -5.56 8.69
C LEU A 49 3.14 -5.36 9.81
N ALA A 50 3.81 -4.22 9.88
CA ALA A 50 4.83 -3.96 10.91
C ALA A 50 4.19 -3.85 12.30
N ASP A 51 3.08 -3.13 12.41
CA ASP A 51 2.43 -2.79 13.69
C ASP A 51 1.33 -3.77 14.09
N GLY A 52 1.01 -4.75 13.22
CA GLY A 52 -0.13 -5.64 13.43
C GLY A 52 -1.45 -4.88 13.49
N GLN A 53 -1.62 -3.88 12.61
CA GLN A 53 -2.82 -3.06 12.49
C GLN A 53 -3.71 -3.54 11.33
N ASP A 54 -4.99 -3.17 11.36
CA ASP A 54 -5.88 -3.22 10.20
C ASP A 54 -6.21 -1.78 9.76
N HIS A 55 -5.69 -1.36 8.61
CA HIS A 55 -5.86 -0.02 8.07
C HIS A 55 -5.54 1.10 9.08
N GLY A 56 -4.46 0.97 9.85
CA GLY A 56 -4.05 1.95 10.85
C GLY A 56 -4.74 1.87 12.20
N HIS A 57 -5.51 0.82 12.46
CA HIS A 57 -6.25 0.66 13.72
C HIS A 57 -5.88 -0.65 14.41
N GLY A 58 -6.01 -0.68 15.74
CA GLY A 58 -5.91 -1.92 16.51
C GLY A 58 -4.49 -2.50 16.56
N MET A 59 -3.49 -1.68 16.90
CA MET A 59 -2.10 -2.12 17.07
C MET A 59 -2.00 -3.29 18.05
N THR A 60 -1.29 -4.36 17.64
CA THR A 60 -1.16 -5.60 18.42
C THR A 60 0.30 -6.02 18.51
N VAL A 61 0.63 -6.80 19.55
CA VAL A 61 1.96 -7.41 19.66
C VAL A 61 2.14 -8.41 18.54
N VAL A 62 3.24 -8.26 17.81
CA VAL A 62 3.63 -9.11 16.69
C VAL A 62 4.49 -10.26 17.19
N ALA A 63 4.05 -11.49 16.95
CA ALA A 63 4.74 -12.69 17.44
C ALA A 63 6.06 -13.01 16.71
N ASP A 64 6.19 -12.63 15.44
CA ASP A 64 7.36 -12.91 14.59
C ASP A 64 7.69 -11.69 13.71
N PRO A 65 8.38 -10.67 14.25
CA PRO A 65 8.70 -9.45 13.52
C PRO A 65 9.71 -9.69 12.39
N GLU A 66 10.63 -10.64 12.53
CA GLU A 66 11.61 -10.99 11.49
C GLU A 66 10.93 -11.54 10.24
N ALA A 67 10.01 -12.50 10.37
CA ALA A 67 9.30 -13.06 9.22
C ALA A 67 8.44 -12.01 8.50
N ARG A 68 7.86 -11.06 9.24
CA ARG A 68 7.12 -9.94 8.64
C ARG A 68 8.05 -9.01 7.87
N LEU A 69 9.21 -8.67 8.42
CA LEU A 69 10.20 -7.85 7.72
C LEU A 69 10.71 -8.54 6.45
N GLU A 70 10.98 -9.85 6.50
CA GLU A 70 11.37 -10.63 5.33
C GLU A 70 10.28 -10.61 4.25
N ARG A 71 9.01 -10.77 4.65
CA ARG A 71 7.89 -10.67 3.72
C ARG A 71 7.78 -9.28 3.08
N LEU A 72 7.93 -8.21 3.87
CA LEU A 72 7.91 -6.83 3.37
C LEU A 72 9.00 -6.59 2.32
N ARG A 73 10.23 -7.03 2.62
CA ARG A 73 11.38 -6.93 1.71
C ARG A 73 11.11 -7.72 0.43
N THR A 74 10.74 -8.99 0.55
CA THR A 74 10.50 -9.89 -0.59
C THR A 74 9.47 -9.32 -1.56
N LEU A 75 8.32 -8.85 -1.06
CA LEU A 75 7.27 -8.31 -1.93
C LEU A 75 7.66 -6.96 -2.54
N THR A 76 8.35 -6.11 -1.78
CA THR A 76 8.81 -4.81 -2.27
C THR A 76 9.89 -4.97 -3.35
N ASP A 77 10.88 -5.84 -3.12
CA ASP A 77 11.96 -6.11 -4.07
C ASP A 77 11.43 -6.70 -5.38
N ARG A 78 10.47 -7.64 -5.30
CA ARG A 78 9.79 -8.18 -6.48
C ARG A 78 9.07 -7.09 -7.27
N ALA A 79 8.31 -6.22 -6.60
CA ALA A 79 7.62 -5.12 -7.27
C ALA A 79 8.60 -4.17 -7.98
N LEU A 80 9.68 -3.79 -7.31
CA LEU A 80 10.72 -2.91 -7.86
C LEU A 80 11.50 -3.57 -9.00
N ALA A 81 11.64 -4.90 -9.00
CA ALA A 81 12.22 -5.67 -10.08
C ALA A 81 11.27 -5.82 -11.30
N GLY A 82 10.05 -5.28 -11.22
CA GLY A 82 9.06 -5.42 -12.30
C GLY A 82 8.27 -6.74 -12.25
N GLU A 83 8.45 -7.55 -11.21
CA GLU A 83 7.83 -8.86 -11.06
C GLU A 83 6.46 -8.76 -10.39
N ALA A 84 5.50 -9.57 -10.85
CA ALA A 84 4.19 -9.64 -10.21
C ALA A 84 4.33 -10.18 -8.78
N THR A 85 3.81 -9.44 -7.81
CA THR A 85 3.74 -9.75 -6.38
C THR A 85 2.48 -10.53 -6.02
N GLY A 86 1.39 -10.32 -6.75
CA GLY A 86 0.08 -10.91 -6.45
C GLY A 86 -0.72 -10.17 -5.38
N GLU A 87 -0.20 -9.09 -4.81
CA GLU A 87 -0.85 -8.30 -3.76
C GLU A 87 -0.99 -6.85 -4.19
N ALA A 88 -2.23 -6.32 -4.21
CA ALA A 88 -2.50 -5.00 -4.78
C ALA A 88 -1.65 -3.85 -4.17
N PRO A 89 -1.40 -3.78 -2.85
CA PRO A 89 -0.53 -2.75 -2.27
C PRO A 89 0.91 -2.81 -2.75
N PHE A 90 1.44 -4.00 -3.03
CA PHE A 90 2.82 -4.17 -3.52
C PHE A 90 2.91 -4.06 -5.05
N GLU A 91 1.88 -4.51 -5.78
CA GLU A 91 1.74 -4.22 -7.21
C GLU A 91 1.80 -2.72 -7.51
N ALA A 92 1.40 -1.88 -6.55
CA ALA A 92 1.38 -0.43 -6.69
C ALA A 92 2.76 0.18 -7.00
N LEU A 93 3.85 -0.46 -6.57
CA LEU A 93 5.22 -0.01 -6.86
C LEU A 93 5.75 -0.48 -8.22
N ARG A 94 5.07 -1.44 -8.86
CA ARG A 94 5.50 -2.03 -10.13
C ARG A 94 5.02 -1.25 -11.36
N ILE A 95 3.93 -0.47 -11.24
CA ILE A 95 3.08 -0.03 -12.37
C ILE A 95 3.01 1.47 -12.63
#